data_AF-A0A821I862-F1
#
_entry.id   AF-A0A821I862-F1
#
_cell.length_a   1.000
_cell.length_b   1.000
_cell.length_c   1.000
_cell.angle_alpha   90.00
_cell.angle_beta   90.00
_cell.angle_gamma   90.00
#
_symmetry.space_group_name_H-M   'P 1'
#
loop_
_entity.id
_entity.type
_entity.pdbx_description
1 polymer ?
#
loop_
_entity_poly.entity_id
_entity_poly.type
_entity_poly.pdbx_seq_one_letter_code
_entity_poly.pdbx_strand_id
1 'polypeptide(L)'
;IGDEEKLMAKFLKAYENQTIDQFLTQDPFGNEKPVHFDPLTDHNECRTYIYNCIDKYAPELPRNKIFELSFTKFLYRRIRFFTGFHFCLNMTTEHLGSTAMKQMIYEAKNLTQISFLSNDYPRIYLVYDPAFSLHILHNDWNAVSEKLKALFRYEDPSKRPEYGNKNYFITCLSWLMDIPYTLFERIMIEANFILTENFTYKLFHVHERKLTKLALIIEGETGVGKTFLLKFYSLLLNANVANSKLEDNPAPKILERTSRWLLTHIIRGMRENEPNLLNLFLQKIQPERLGFENIGEDDPMNRRLLSEIEKSLLSSNYKHDILQYIWATFIGIAHENANDVAKKLLVELHEFVISFLSEYP
;
A
#
# COMPACT_ATOMS: atom_id res chain seq x y z
N ILE A 1 14.15 -16.87 -11.15
CA ILE A 1 14.45 -15.79 -10.19
C ILE A 1 14.24 -14.49 -10.93
N GLY A 2 13.06 -13.90 -10.77
CA GLY A 2 12.75 -12.56 -11.22
C GLY A 2 12.90 -11.56 -10.07
N ASP A 3 12.34 -10.37 -10.26
CA ASP A 3 12.45 -9.28 -9.29
C ASP A 3 11.65 -9.54 -8.02
N GLU A 4 10.53 -10.27 -8.12
CA GLU A 4 9.69 -10.64 -6.97
C GLU A 4 10.46 -11.53 -5.99
N GLU A 5 11.13 -12.57 -6.48
CA GLU A 5 11.91 -13.49 -5.65
C GLU A 5 13.13 -12.79 -5.04
N LYS A 6 13.79 -11.91 -5.80
CA LYS A 6 14.91 -11.10 -5.29
C LYS A 6 14.45 -10.18 -4.15
N LEU A 7 13.31 -9.52 -4.30
CA LEU A 7 12.77 -8.65 -3.26
C LEU A 7 12.45 -9.46 -1.99
N MET A 8 11.75 -10.58 -2.15
CA MET A 8 11.41 -11.47 -1.04
C MET A 8 12.67 -11.98 -0.32
N ALA A 9 13.64 -12.53 -1.05
CA ALA A 9 14.86 -13.05 -0.47
C ALA A 9 15.70 -11.98 0.24
N LYS A 10 15.70 -10.73 -0.24
CA LYS A 10 16.35 -9.59 0.43
C LYS A 10 15.80 -9.38 1.85
N PHE A 11 14.48 -9.37 2.01
CA PHE A 11 13.88 -9.18 3.33
C PHE A 11 13.94 -10.44 4.20
N LEU A 12 13.89 -11.64 3.60
CA LEU A 12 14.15 -12.89 4.34
C LEU A 12 15.59 -12.95 4.88
N LYS A 13 16.57 -12.47 4.11
CA LYS A 13 17.96 -12.31 4.55
C LYS A 13 18.03 -11.36 5.76
N ALA A 14 17.41 -10.19 5.66
CA ALA A 14 17.36 -9.24 6.78
C ALA A 14 16.67 -9.83 8.03
N TYR A 15 15.63 -10.65 7.83
CA TYR A 15 14.91 -11.31 8.91
C TYR A 15 15.76 -12.38 9.61
N GLU A 16 16.42 -13.27 8.86
CA GLU A 16 17.29 -14.31 9.42
C GLU A 16 18.54 -13.70 10.07
N ASN A 17 19.08 -12.62 9.53
CA ASN A 17 20.22 -11.90 10.08
C ASN A 17 19.84 -10.97 11.26
N GLN A 18 18.55 -10.92 11.65
CA GLN A 18 18.03 -10.05 12.71
C GLN A 18 18.25 -8.55 12.45
N THR A 19 18.51 -8.15 11.21
CA THR A 19 18.67 -6.74 10.82
C THR A 19 17.36 -6.11 10.39
N ILE A 20 16.26 -6.87 10.30
CA ILE A 20 14.97 -6.35 9.83
C ILE A 20 14.33 -5.33 10.80
N ASP A 21 14.77 -5.26 12.05
CA ASP A 21 14.23 -4.34 13.06
C ASP A 21 15.00 -3.01 13.13
N GLN A 22 15.72 -2.66 12.05
CA GLN A 22 16.41 -1.36 11.96
C GLN A 22 15.42 -0.19 11.99
N PHE A 23 15.83 0.87 12.69
CA PHE A 23 15.14 2.16 12.67
C PHE A 23 15.70 3.07 11.58
N LEU A 24 14.92 4.10 11.24
CA LEU A 24 15.42 5.27 10.55
C LEU A 24 16.65 5.82 11.30
N THR A 25 17.74 6.06 10.58
CA THR A 25 18.93 6.68 11.14
C THR A 25 19.11 8.09 10.60
N GLN A 26 19.91 8.91 11.27
CA GLN A 26 20.34 10.20 10.75
C GLN A 26 21.84 10.17 10.49
N ASP A 27 22.28 10.81 9.41
CA ASP A 27 23.69 11.04 9.17
C ASP A 27 24.25 12.17 10.06
N PRO A 28 25.58 12.37 10.11
CA PRO A 28 26.18 13.44 10.91
C PRO A 28 25.76 14.86 10.52
N PHE A 29 25.10 15.04 9.37
CA PHE A 29 24.58 16.31 8.89
C PHE A 29 23.08 16.48 9.15
N GLY A 30 22.45 15.52 9.85
CA GLY A 30 21.04 15.52 10.19
C GLY A 30 20.12 15.06 9.05
N ASN A 31 20.66 14.47 7.98
CA ASN A 31 19.82 13.92 6.91
C ASN A 31 19.31 12.54 7.32
N GLU A 32 18.02 12.33 7.12
CA GLU A 32 17.36 11.05 7.32
C GLU A 32 17.89 9.99 6.33
N LYS A 33 18.24 8.84 6.87
CA LYS A 33 18.67 7.65 6.13
C LYS A 33 17.65 6.54 6.37
N PRO A 34 16.70 6.35 5.43
CA PRO A 34 15.70 5.31 5.48
C PRO A 34 16.31 3.93 5.67
N VAL A 35 15.53 3.02 6.24
CA VAL A 35 15.94 1.62 6.43
C VAL A 35 16.29 0.99 5.08
N HIS A 36 17.52 0.51 4.95
CA HIS A 36 18.01 -0.16 3.76
C HIS A 36 18.70 -1.47 4.12
N PHE A 37 18.33 -2.54 3.41
CA PHE A 37 18.94 -3.85 3.60
C PHE A 37 19.96 -4.17 2.51
N ASP A 38 20.94 -4.97 2.89
CA ASP A 38 21.99 -5.46 2.01
C ASP A 38 21.42 -6.13 0.76
N PRO A 39 22.05 -5.94 -0.40
CA PRO A 39 21.68 -6.67 -1.60
C PRO A 39 21.98 -8.17 -1.44
N LEU A 40 21.38 -8.95 -2.34
CA LEU A 40 21.74 -10.34 -2.55
C LEU A 40 22.99 -10.41 -3.46
N THR A 41 23.84 -11.39 -3.24
CA THR A 41 25.09 -11.63 -3.98
C THR A 41 24.80 -12.31 -5.32
N ASP A 42 23.89 -13.30 -5.34
CA ASP A 42 23.54 -14.06 -6.54
C ASP A 42 22.17 -14.76 -6.47
N HIS A 43 21.82 -15.47 -7.55
CA HIS A 43 20.56 -16.22 -7.64
C HIS A 43 20.51 -17.48 -6.74
N ASN A 44 21.65 -18.01 -6.29
CA ASN A 44 21.70 -19.16 -5.38
C ASN A 44 21.43 -18.72 -3.94
N GLU A 45 21.99 -17.58 -3.52
CA GLU A 45 21.66 -16.95 -2.24
C GLU A 45 20.15 -16.65 -2.18
N CYS A 46 19.59 -16.10 -3.26
CA CYS A 46 18.16 -15.86 -3.38
C CYS A 46 17.32 -17.13 -3.15
N ARG A 47 17.65 -18.23 -3.83
CA ARG A 47 16.93 -19.51 -3.65
C ARG A 47 17.06 -20.05 -2.23
N THR A 48 18.25 -19.92 -1.65
CA THR A 48 18.56 -20.44 -0.31
C THR A 48 17.65 -19.81 0.75
N TYR A 49 17.53 -18.48 0.78
CA TYR A 49 16.66 -17.82 1.75
C TYR A 49 15.17 -18.17 1.57
N ILE A 50 14.72 -18.34 0.33
CA ILE A 50 13.33 -18.74 0.04
C ILE A 50 13.08 -20.16 0.53
N TYR A 51 13.92 -21.12 0.14
CA TYR A 51 13.74 -22.52 0.52
C TYR A 51 13.90 -22.73 2.02
N ASN A 52 14.89 -22.10 2.66
CA ASN A 52 15.06 -22.14 4.11
C ASN A 52 13.82 -21.62 4.85
N CYS A 53 13.19 -20.55 4.33
CA CYS A 53 11.95 -20.02 4.90
C CYS A 53 10.81 -21.05 4.82
N ILE A 54 10.60 -21.67 3.65
CA ILE A 54 9.55 -22.69 3.49
C ILE A 54 9.86 -23.93 4.36
N ASP A 55 11.12 -24.37 4.42
CA ASP A 55 11.56 -25.51 5.25
C ASP A 55 11.33 -25.27 6.74
N LYS A 56 11.65 -24.06 7.21
CA LYS A 56 11.57 -23.70 8.63
C LYS A 56 10.14 -23.40 9.08
N TYR A 57 9.35 -22.71 8.26
CA TYR A 57 8.06 -22.15 8.68
C TYR A 57 6.83 -22.82 8.05
N ALA A 58 7.01 -23.61 7.00
CA ALA A 58 5.96 -24.36 6.34
C ALA A 58 6.39 -25.79 5.96
N PRO A 59 7.02 -26.57 6.87
CA PRO A 59 7.50 -27.93 6.59
C PRO A 59 6.39 -28.88 6.11
N GLU A 60 5.14 -28.64 6.52
CA GLU A 60 3.97 -29.43 6.19
C GLU A 60 3.42 -29.20 4.78
N LEU A 61 3.80 -28.10 4.12
CA LEU A 61 3.34 -27.85 2.76
C LEU A 61 3.97 -28.86 1.79
N PRO A 62 3.19 -29.43 0.85
CA PRO A 62 3.72 -30.31 -0.18
C PRO A 62 4.88 -29.66 -0.96
N ARG A 63 6.01 -30.38 -1.09
CA ARG A 63 7.21 -29.92 -1.80
C ARG A 63 7.07 -30.10 -3.31
N ASN A 64 6.15 -29.34 -3.89
CA ASN A 64 5.99 -29.26 -5.32
C ASN A 64 5.94 -27.79 -5.77
N LYS A 65 6.24 -27.59 -7.05
CA LYS A 65 6.37 -26.25 -7.64
C LYS A 65 5.11 -25.38 -7.48
N ILE A 66 3.92 -25.96 -7.39
CA ILE A 66 2.67 -25.20 -7.27
C ILE A 66 2.55 -24.58 -5.88
N PHE A 67 2.88 -25.34 -4.83
CA PHE A 67 2.82 -24.86 -3.45
C PHE A 67 3.96 -23.87 -3.17
N GLU A 68 5.17 -24.15 -3.66
CA GLU A 68 6.29 -23.21 -3.57
C GLU A 68 5.98 -21.88 -4.28
N LEU A 69 5.41 -21.95 -5.48
CA LEU A 69 4.98 -20.76 -6.23
C LEU A 69 3.88 -20.00 -5.49
N SER A 70 2.88 -20.71 -4.96
CA SER A 70 1.77 -20.10 -4.23
C SER A 70 2.26 -19.37 -2.98
N PHE A 71 3.08 -20.04 -2.16
CA PHE A 71 3.69 -19.46 -0.97
C PHE A 71 4.50 -18.22 -1.31
N THR A 72 5.37 -18.32 -2.33
CA THR A 72 6.19 -17.21 -2.81
C THR A 72 5.35 -16.02 -3.26
N LYS A 73 4.27 -16.26 -4.02
CA LYS A 73 3.37 -15.20 -4.50
C LYS A 73 2.62 -14.50 -3.37
N PHE A 74 2.12 -15.24 -2.39
CA PHE A 74 1.45 -14.63 -1.23
C PHE A 74 2.43 -13.85 -0.36
N LEU A 75 3.59 -14.43 -0.08
CA LEU A 75 4.62 -13.79 0.75
C LEU A 75 5.15 -12.51 0.09
N TYR A 76 5.44 -12.55 -1.22
CA TYR A 76 5.85 -11.37 -1.99
C TYR A 76 4.84 -10.22 -1.85
N ARG A 77 3.54 -10.48 -1.99
CA ARG A 77 2.51 -9.42 -1.84
C ARG A 77 2.55 -8.76 -0.46
N ARG A 78 2.82 -9.53 0.59
CA ARG A 78 2.87 -9.04 1.97
C ARG A 78 4.13 -8.24 2.24
N ILE A 79 5.28 -8.76 1.81
CA ILE A 79 6.61 -8.17 2.03
C ILE A 79 6.78 -6.79 1.39
N ARG A 80 5.93 -6.42 0.41
CA ARG A 80 5.90 -5.05 -0.12
C ARG A 80 5.71 -3.97 0.95
N PHE A 81 5.14 -4.31 2.10
CA PHE A 81 5.13 -3.44 3.29
C PHE A 81 6.50 -2.87 3.64
N PHE A 82 7.56 -3.69 3.58
CA PHE A 82 8.92 -3.28 3.91
C PHE A 82 9.56 -2.32 2.90
N THR A 83 8.88 -2.06 1.78
CA THR A 83 9.24 -1.02 0.81
C THR A 83 8.46 0.29 1.04
N GLY A 84 7.45 0.27 1.91
CA GLY A 84 6.58 1.40 2.19
C GLY A 84 7.15 2.33 3.26
N PHE A 85 6.72 3.59 3.23
CA PHE A 85 7.19 4.63 4.15
C PHE A 85 6.97 4.29 5.62
N HIS A 86 5.83 3.68 5.97
CA HIS A 86 5.53 3.28 7.35
C HIS A 86 6.63 2.41 7.97
N PHE A 87 7.24 1.53 7.17
CA PHE A 87 8.36 0.73 7.62
C PHE A 87 9.70 1.46 7.49
N CYS A 88 9.98 2.05 6.32
CA CYS A 88 11.28 2.66 6.03
C CYS A 88 11.60 3.89 6.91
N LEU A 89 10.57 4.57 7.41
CA LEU A 89 10.66 5.74 8.29
C LEU A 89 10.29 5.40 9.74
N ASN A 90 10.23 4.11 10.10
CA ASN A 90 9.95 3.71 11.46
C ASN A 90 11.05 4.22 12.41
N MET A 91 10.66 5.06 13.36
CA MET A 91 11.55 5.60 14.41
C MET A 91 11.24 5.04 15.79
N THR A 92 10.05 4.47 15.98
CA THR A 92 9.47 4.29 17.32
C THR A 92 8.97 2.88 17.60
N THR A 93 8.60 2.11 16.56
CA THR A 93 8.00 0.79 16.74
C THR A 93 9.09 -0.27 16.80
N GLU A 94 9.48 -0.66 18.00
CA GLU A 94 10.39 -1.79 18.22
C GLU A 94 9.81 -3.08 17.64
N HIS A 95 10.68 -3.92 17.07
CA HIS A 95 10.32 -5.23 16.52
C HIS A 95 9.23 -5.24 15.43
N LEU A 96 8.98 -4.09 14.77
CA LEU A 96 8.03 -3.99 13.68
C LEU A 96 8.36 -4.98 12.55
N GLY A 97 9.63 -5.03 12.15
CA GLY A 97 10.10 -5.85 11.05
C GLY A 97 9.93 -7.34 11.31
N SER A 98 10.47 -7.81 12.42
CA SER A 98 10.50 -9.22 12.79
C SER A 98 9.11 -9.76 13.13
N THR A 99 8.27 -8.95 13.78
CA THR A 99 6.89 -9.33 14.13
C THR A 99 6.00 -9.37 12.89
N ALA A 100 6.06 -8.33 12.03
CA ALA A 100 5.31 -8.30 10.78
C ALA A 100 5.75 -9.44 9.85
N MET A 101 7.06 -9.63 9.63
CA MET A 101 7.58 -10.70 8.76
C MET A 101 7.11 -12.08 9.22
N LYS A 102 7.20 -12.36 10.52
CA LYS A 102 6.74 -13.64 11.08
C LYS A 102 5.26 -13.88 10.78
N GLN A 103 4.42 -12.87 10.99
CA GLN A 103 2.99 -12.95 10.70
C GLN A 103 2.73 -13.15 9.19
N MET A 104 3.42 -12.41 8.32
CA MET A 104 3.31 -12.54 6.85
C MET A 104 3.69 -13.93 6.34
N ILE A 105 4.71 -14.56 6.94
CA ILE A 105 5.12 -15.94 6.64
C ILE A 105 3.99 -16.92 7.02
N TYR A 106 3.39 -16.77 8.20
CA TYR A 106 2.25 -17.60 8.59
C TYR A 106 1.05 -17.40 7.66
N GLU A 107 0.74 -16.15 7.28
CA GLU A 107 -0.32 -15.88 6.31
C GLU A 107 -0.06 -16.55 4.97
N ALA A 108 1.17 -16.44 4.44
CA ALA A 108 1.52 -17.06 3.17
C ALA A 108 1.36 -18.58 3.22
N LYS A 109 1.74 -19.21 4.33
CA LYS A 109 1.48 -20.63 4.59
C LYS A 109 -0.01 -20.96 4.55
N ASN A 110 -0.83 -20.22 5.29
CA ASN A 110 -2.27 -20.46 5.40
C ASN A 110 -3.00 -20.21 4.08
N LEU A 111 -2.63 -19.15 3.35
CA LEU A 111 -3.17 -18.81 2.03
C LEU A 111 -2.82 -19.86 0.97
N THR A 112 -1.69 -20.55 1.14
CA THR A 112 -1.27 -21.65 0.27
C THR A 112 -2.15 -22.88 0.48
N GLN A 113 -2.44 -23.24 1.74
CA GLN A 113 -3.26 -24.40 2.08
C GLN A 113 -4.57 -23.98 2.77
N ILE A 114 -5.54 -23.57 1.96
CA ILE A 114 -6.84 -23.12 2.46
C ILE A 114 -7.68 -24.34 2.86
N SER A 115 -8.05 -24.44 4.14
CA SER A 115 -8.98 -25.45 4.64
C SER A 115 -9.98 -24.83 5.60
N PHE A 116 -11.10 -24.34 5.07
CA PHE A 116 -12.22 -23.84 5.87
C PHE A 116 -13.04 -24.96 6.54
N LEU A 117 -12.70 -26.23 6.30
CA LEU A 117 -13.32 -27.37 6.97
C LEU A 117 -12.78 -27.56 8.39
N SER A 118 -11.58 -27.04 8.67
CA SER A 118 -11.02 -27.04 10.02
C SER A 118 -11.55 -25.85 10.82
N ASN A 119 -12.04 -26.12 12.02
CA ASN A 119 -12.37 -25.06 12.99
C ASN A 119 -11.12 -24.31 13.47
N ASP A 120 -9.94 -24.92 13.34
CA ASP A 120 -8.66 -24.35 13.75
C ASP A 120 -8.00 -23.50 12.65
N TYR A 121 -8.74 -23.20 11.58
CA TYR A 121 -8.20 -22.42 10.49
C TYR A 121 -7.88 -20.98 10.95
N PRO A 122 -6.63 -20.51 10.80
CA PRO A 122 -6.20 -19.22 11.32
C PRO A 122 -6.90 -18.05 10.61
N ARG A 123 -7.44 -17.15 11.43
CA ARG A 123 -8.26 -16.00 11.05
C ARG A 123 -7.63 -14.69 11.50
N ILE A 124 -6.30 -14.61 11.39
CA ILE A 124 -5.52 -13.42 11.72
C ILE A 124 -4.68 -13.06 10.51
N TYR A 125 -4.97 -11.91 9.90
CA TYR A 125 -4.30 -11.44 8.69
C TYR A 125 -3.97 -9.95 8.80
N LEU A 126 -2.79 -9.55 8.34
CA LEU A 126 -2.43 -8.16 8.16
C LEU A 126 -3.18 -7.59 6.96
N VAL A 127 -3.73 -6.40 7.15
CA VAL A 127 -4.41 -5.61 6.11
C VAL A 127 -3.83 -4.21 6.10
N TYR A 128 -3.94 -3.54 4.97
CA TYR A 128 -3.48 -2.16 4.83
C TYR A 128 -4.67 -1.29 4.58
N ASP A 129 -4.75 -0.17 5.29
CA ASP A 129 -5.74 0.85 4.97
C ASP A 129 -5.36 1.57 3.66
N PRO A 130 -6.20 2.50 3.17
CA PRO A 130 -5.89 3.23 1.96
C PRO A 130 -4.58 4.05 2.07
N ALA A 131 -4.16 4.45 3.27
CA ALA A 131 -2.91 5.19 3.52
C ALA A 131 -1.67 4.27 3.62
N PHE A 132 -1.83 2.96 3.43
CA PHE A 132 -0.80 1.93 3.61
C PHE A 132 -0.34 1.73 5.07
N SER A 133 -1.11 2.22 6.04
CA SER A 133 -0.86 1.88 7.44
C SER A 133 -1.15 0.42 7.69
N LEU A 134 -0.33 -0.21 8.54
CA LEU A 134 -0.49 -1.60 8.88
C LEU A 134 -1.66 -1.74 9.88
N HIS A 135 -2.60 -2.60 9.54
CA HIS A 135 -3.73 -3.00 10.37
C HIS A 135 -3.82 -4.53 10.41
N ILE A 136 -4.75 -5.03 11.21
CA ILE A 136 -5.00 -6.46 11.37
C ILE A 136 -6.48 -6.72 11.18
N LEU A 137 -6.81 -7.80 10.50
CA LEU A 137 -8.10 -8.47 10.40
C LEU A 137 -8.04 -9.69 11.31
N HIS A 138 -8.86 -9.70 12.36
CA HIS A 138 -8.95 -10.83 13.30
C HIS A 138 -10.41 -11.19 13.61
N ASN A 139 -10.64 -12.43 14.02
CA ASN A 139 -11.94 -12.86 14.55
C ASN A 139 -12.00 -12.87 16.07
N ASP A 140 -10.86 -13.09 16.73
CA ASP A 140 -10.74 -13.08 18.19
C ASP A 140 -9.42 -12.39 18.58
N TRP A 141 -9.54 -11.25 19.25
CA TRP A 141 -8.38 -10.50 19.73
C TRP A 141 -7.55 -11.29 20.74
N ASN A 142 -8.18 -12.19 21.50
CA ASN A 142 -7.47 -13.01 22.49
C ASN A 142 -6.54 -14.03 21.82
N ALA A 143 -6.89 -14.49 20.63
CA ALA A 143 -6.07 -15.39 19.83
C ALA A 143 -4.88 -14.69 19.15
N VAL A 144 -4.86 -13.36 19.11
CA VAL A 144 -3.74 -12.59 18.57
C VAL A 144 -2.53 -12.68 19.49
N SER A 145 -1.36 -13.02 18.94
CA SER A 145 -0.14 -13.17 19.73
C SER A 145 0.27 -11.85 20.40
N GLU A 146 0.85 -11.92 21.61
CA GLU A 146 1.27 -10.73 22.37
C GLU A 146 2.25 -9.83 21.62
N LYS A 147 3.16 -10.40 20.82
CA LYS A 147 4.07 -9.62 19.98
C LYS A 147 3.30 -8.81 18.92
N LEU A 148 2.30 -9.42 18.31
CA LEU A 148 1.47 -8.76 17.31
C LEU A 148 0.56 -7.71 17.96
N LYS A 149 0.00 -7.99 19.14
CA LYS A 149 -0.75 -6.99 19.94
C LYS A 149 0.11 -5.78 20.29
N ALA A 150 1.39 -5.98 20.61
CA ALA A 150 2.31 -4.89 20.92
C ALA A 150 2.43 -3.87 19.77
N LEU A 151 2.43 -4.32 18.50
CA LEU A 151 2.43 -3.41 17.34
C LEU A 151 1.19 -2.52 17.29
N PHE A 152 0.08 -2.96 17.88
CA PHE A 152 -1.19 -2.24 17.95
C PHE A 152 -1.48 -1.69 19.35
N ARG A 153 -0.44 -1.48 20.18
CA ARG A 153 -0.54 -0.93 21.54
C ARG A 153 -1.47 -1.72 22.47
N TYR A 154 -1.64 -3.02 22.21
CA TYR A 154 -2.54 -3.91 22.94
C TYR A 154 -4.03 -3.55 22.84
N GLU A 155 -4.40 -2.62 21.96
CA GLU A 155 -5.77 -2.21 21.74
C GLU A 155 -6.40 -3.02 20.61
N ASP A 156 -7.61 -3.53 20.87
CA ASP A 156 -8.42 -4.26 19.90
C ASP A 156 -8.90 -3.30 18.78
N PRO A 157 -8.41 -3.43 17.54
CA PRO A 157 -8.75 -2.50 16.46
C PRO A 157 -10.24 -2.50 16.14
N SER A 158 -10.95 -3.61 16.41
CA SER A 158 -12.40 -3.68 16.20
C SER A 158 -13.21 -2.81 17.17
N LYS A 159 -12.59 -2.36 18.27
CA LYS A 159 -13.21 -1.54 19.33
C LYS A 159 -12.77 -0.08 19.30
N ARG A 160 -11.93 0.32 18.35
CA ARG A 160 -11.47 1.71 18.27
C ARG A 160 -12.65 2.66 18.03
N PRO A 161 -12.70 3.83 18.70
CA PRO A 161 -13.82 4.78 18.58
C PRO A 161 -14.10 5.23 17.14
N GLU A 162 -13.05 5.35 16.32
CA GLU A 162 -13.12 5.73 14.90
C GLU A 162 -13.93 4.76 14.02
N TYR A 163 -14.11 3.52 14.49
CA TYR A 163 -14.93 2.49 13.85
C TYR A 163 -16.20 2.16 14.63
N GLY A 164 -16.53 2.88 15.69
CA GLY A 164 -17.62 2.51 16.61
C GLY A 164 -19.00 2.34 15.97
N ASN A 165 -19.27 3.03 14.84
CA ASN A 165 -20.51 2.91 14.08
C ASN A 165 -20.36 2.07 12.79
N LYS A 166 -19.20 1.44 12.56
CA LYS A 166 -18.87 0.70 11.35
C LYS A 166 -18.71 -0.77 11.66
N ASN A 167 -19.11 -1.62 10.73
CA ASN A 167 -18.77 -3.03 10.81
C ASN A 167 -17.27 -3.21 10.52
N TYR A 168 -16.52 -3.67 11.52
CA TYR A 168 -15.07 -3.87 11.43
C TYR A 168 -14.65 -4.77 10.24
N PHE A 169 -15.37 -5.86 9.96
CA PHE A 169 -15.06 -6.72 8.81
C PHE A 169 -15.27 -6.00 7.47
N ILE A 170 -16.33 -5.19 7.36
CA ILE A 170 -16.55 -4.36 6.16
C ILE A 170 -15.42 -3.36 6.01
N THR A 171 -14.98 -2.70 7.10
CA THR A 171 -13.84 -1.79 7.08
C THR A 171 -12.60 -2.47 6.51
N CYS A 172 -12.16 -3.60 7.06
CA CYS A 172 -10.97 -4.31 6.58
C CYS A 172 -11.11 -4.79 5.12
N LEU A 173 -12.26 -5.36 4.75
CA LEU A 173 -12.49 -5.82 3.37
C LEU A 173 -12.58 -4.67 2.38
N SER A 174 -13.12 -3.52 2.79
CA SER A 174 -13.22 -2.32 1.96
C SER A 174 -11.82 -1.79 1.61
N TRP A 175 -10.89 -1.80 2.58
CA TRP A 175 -9.50 -1.47 2.35
C TRP A 175 -8.82 -2.46 1.40
N LEU A 176 -8.99 -3.76 1.66
CA LEU A 176 -8.42 -4.81 0.83
C LEU A 176 -8.88 -4.72 -0.64
N MET A 177 -10.18 -4.50 -0.85
CA MET A 177 -10.79 -4.42 -2.19
C MET A 177 -10.70 -3.03 -2.82
N ASP A 178 -10.13 -2.08 -2.11
CA ASP A 178 -9.94 -0.70 -2.56
C ASP A 178 -11.25 0.05 -2.89
N ILE A 179 -12.30 -0.23 -2.13
CA ILE A 179 -13.64 0.38 -2.27
C ILE A 179 -14.00 1.16 -0.99
N PRO A 180 -14.70 2.30 -1.10
CA PRO A 180 -15.16 3.02 0.09
C PRO A 180 -16.09 2.17 0.96
N TYR A 181 -15.97 2.26 2.29
CA TYR A 181 -16.82 1.57 3.26
C TYR A 181 -18.32 1.73 2.93
N THR A 182 -18.78 2.96 2.69
CA THR A 182 -20.19 3.26 2.42
C THR A 182 -20.70 2.61 1.14
N LEU A 183 -19.83 2.47 0.14
CA LEU A 183 -20.15 1.78 -1.11
C LEU A 183 -20.23 0.26 -0.90
N PHE A 184 -19.30 -0.31 -0.14
CA PHE A 184 -19.34 -1.72 0.26
C PHE A 184 -20.66 -2.03 0.97
N GLU A 185 -20.99 -1.24 2.00
CA GLU A 185 -22.20 -1.42 2.82
C GLU A 185 -23.47 -1.30 1.98
N ARG A 186 -23.53 -0.32 1.08
CA ARG A 186 -24.67 -0.18 0.15
C ARG A 186 -24.84 -1.41 -0.75
N ILE A 187 -23.76 -1.91 -1.36
CA ILE A 187 -23.81 -3.10 -2.22
C ILE A 187 -24.24 -4.34 -1.41
N MET A 188 -23.79 -4.45 -0.16
CA MET A 188 -24.18 -5.53 0.74
C MET A 188 -25.71 -5.51 1.02
N ILE A 189 -26.27 -4.33 1.31
CA ILE A 189 -27.71 -4.16 1.53
C ILE A 189 -28.50 -4.44 0.25
N GLU A 190 -28.10 -3.86 -0.88
CA GLU A 190 -28.77 -4.05 -2.18
C GLU A 190 -28.77 -5.52 -2.64
N ALA A 191 -27.66 -6.23 -2.38
CA ALA A 191 -27.54 -7.65 -2.70
C ALA A 191 -28.23 -8.57 -1.69
N ASN A 192 -28.83 -8.04 -0.61
CA ASN A 192 -29.32 -8.80 0.54
C ASN A 192 -28.28 -9.81 1.06
N PHE A 193 -27.01 -9.41 1.07
CA PHE A 193 -25.91 -10.27 1.46
C PHE A 193 -25.63 -10.16 2.96
N ILE A 194 -25.67 -11.29 3.68
CA ILE A 194 -25.30 -11.32 5.10
C ILE A 194 -23.81 -11.64 5.22
N LEU A 195 -23.00 -10.65 5.60
CA LEU A 195 -21.57 -10.84 5.83
C LEU A 195 -21.31 -11.52 7.17
N THR A 196 -21.24 -12.85 7.14
CA THR A 196 -20.77 -13.64 8.29
C THR A 196 -19.25 -13.67 8.35
N GLU A 197 -18.68 -13.97 9.51
CA GLU A 197 -17.23 -14.15 9.68
C GLU A 197 -16.65 -15.13 8.64
N ASN A 198 -17.30 -16.28 8.43
CA ASN A 198 -16.88 -17.25 7.42
C ASN A 198 -16.89 -16.66 6.00
N PHE A 199 -17.88 -15.83 5.65
CA PHE A 199 -17.88 -15.15 4.35
C PHE A 199 -16.81 -14.07 4.26
N THR A 200 -16.49 -13.37 5.36
CA THR A 200 -15.40 -12.40 5.41
C THR A 200 -14.07 -13.02 5.00
N TYR A 201 -13.68 -14.12 5.65
CA TYR A 201 -12.42 -14.79 5.32
C TYR A 201 -12.48 -15.44 3.94
N LYS A 202 -13.60 -16.04 3.52
CA LYS A 202 -13.74 -16.55 2.16
C LYS A 202 -13.54 -15.44 1.11
N LEU A 203 -14.13 -14.26 1.30
CA LEU A 203 -13.92 -13.09 0.43
C LEU A 203 -12.46 -12.65 0.41
N PHE A 204 -11.84 -12.56 1.59
CA PHE A 204 -10.41 -12.25 1.73
C PHE A 204 -9.55 -13.21 0.90
N HIS A 205 -9.76 -14.52 1.07
CA HIS A 205 -9.03 -15.57 0.37
C HIS A 205 -9.24 -15.56 -1.15
N VAL A 206 -10.49 -15.37 -1.60
CA VAL A 206 -10.82 -15.22 -3.02
C VAL A 206 -10.09 -14.02 -3.61
N HIS A 207 -10.10 -12.90 -2.89
CA HIS A 207 -9.45 -11.67 -3.33
C HIS A 207 -7.93 -11.80 -3.39
N GLU A 208 -7.28 -12.36 -2.38
CA GLU A 208 -5.84 -12.61 -2.39
C GLU A 208 -5.40 -13.57 -3.51
N ARG A 209 -6.19 -14.61 -3.81
CA ARG A 209 -5.92 -15.50 -4.95
C ARG A 209 -6.05 -14.80 -6.29
N LYS A 210 -7.08 -13.97 -6.48
CA LYS A 210 -7.22 -13.15 -7.69
C LYS A 210 -5.99 -12.26 -7.88
N LEU A 211 -5.59 -11.58 -6.81
CA LEU A 211 -4.48 -10.64 -6.79
C LEU A 211 -3.11 -11.28 -7.05
N THR A 212 -2.93 -12.55 -6.66
CA THR A 212 -1.72 -13.34 -6.95
C THR A 212 -1.78 -14.05 -8.31
N LYS A 213 -2.90 -13.94 -9.04
CA LYS A 213 -3.16 -14.65 -10.31
C LYS A 213 -3.03 -16.17 -10.16
N LEU A 214 -3.30 -16.69 -8.97
CA LEU A 214 -3.32 -18.12 -8.72
C LEU A 214 -4.70 -18.68 -9.07
N ALA A 215 -4.74 -19.93 -9.54
CA ALA A 215 -6.00 -20.62 -9.78
C ALA A 215 -6.82 -20.71 -8.48
N LEU A 216 -8.12 -20.49 -8.59
CA LEU A 216 -9.07 -20.59 -7.48
C LEU A 216 -10.03 -21.74 -7.77
N ILE A 217 -9.95 -22.77 -6.93
CA ILE A 217 -10.89 -23.89 -6.92
C ILE A 217 -11.63 -23.80 -5.59
N ILE A 218 -12.96 -23.71 -5.63
CA ILE A 218 -13.80 -23.69 -4.43
C ILE A 218 -14.59 -24.99 -4.37
N GLU A 219 -14.15 -25.90 -3.51
CA GLU A 219 -14.83 -27.15 -3.24
C GLU A 219 -16.00 -26.95 -2.25
N GLY A 220 -17.04 -27.76 -2.40
CA GLY A 220 -18.17 -27.83 -1.46
C GLY A 220 -19.44 -28.31 -2.14
N GLU A 221 -20.43 -28.69 -1.35
CA GLU A 221 -21.72 -29.21 -1.84
C GLU A 221 -22.55 -28.13 -2.56
N THR A 222 -23.56 -28.57 -3.31
CA THR A 222 -24.58 -27.68 -3.87
C THR A 222 -25.35 -26.99 -2.73
N GLY A 223 -25.67 -25.70 -2.89
CA GLY A 223 -26.43 -24.95 -1.88
C GLY A 223 -25.60 -24.24 -0.80
N VAL A 224 -24.29 -24.52 -0.66
CA VAL A 224 -23.42 -23.89 0.38
C VAL A 224 -23.00 -22.43 0.08
N GLY A 225 -23.74 -21.73 -0.81
CA GLY A 225 -23.54 -20.30 -1.06
C GLY A 225 -22.32 -19.91 -1.92
N LYS A 226 -21.60 -20.86 -2.56
CA LYS A 226 -20.41 -20.55 -3.39
C LYS A 226 -20.73 -19.55 -4.52
N THR A 227 -21.77 -19.82 -5.30
CA THR A 227 -22.21 -18.95 -6.39
C THR A 227 -22.69 -17.60 -5.88
N PHE A 228 -23.37 -17.58 -4.72
CA PHE A 228 -23.85 -16.36 -4.10
C PHE A 228 -22.69 -15.46 -3.65
N LEU A 229 -21.67 -16.03 -3.00
CA LEU A 229 -20.44 -15.35 -2.62
C LEU A 229 -19.73 -14.74 -3.83
N LEU A 230 -19.57 -15.50 -4.92
CA LEU A 230 -18.88 -15.03 -6.13
C LEU A 230 -19.67 -13.94 -6.85
N LYS A 231 -21.01 -14.03 -6.88
CA LYS A 231 -21.87 -12.96 -7.39
C LYS A 231 -21.68 -11.68 -6.59
N PHE A 232 -21.75 -11.76 -5.26
CA PHE A 232 -21.51 -10.62 -4.39
C PHE A 232 -20.10 -10.02 -4.59
N TYR A 233 -19.07 -10.87 -4.63
CA TYR A 233 -17.70 -10.43 -4.91
C TYR A 233 -17.56 -9.73 -6.26
N SER A 234 -18.27 -10.20 -7.30
CA SER A 234 -18.25 -9.55 -8.61
C SER A 234 -18.87 -8.14 -8.58
N LEU A 235 -19.92 -7.93 -7.77
CA LEU A 235 -20.50 -6.61 -7.56
C LEU A 235 -19.50 -5.67 -6.87
N LEU A 236 -18.79 -6.15 -5.85
CA LEU A 236 -17.76 -5.39 -5.16
C LEU A 236 -16.60 -5.00 -6.09
N LEU A 237 -16.12 -5.92 -6.94
CA LEU A 237 -15.07 -5.63 -7.90
C LEU A 237 -15.49 -4.61 -8.95
N ASN A 238 -16.74 -4.65 -9.38
CA ASN A 238 -17.30 -3.73 -10.36
C ASN A 238 -17.83 -2.44 -9.74
N ALA A 239 -17.78 -2.29 -8.42
CA ALA A 239 -18.36 -1.16 -7.70
C ALA A 239 -17.81 0.19 -8.19
N ASN A 240 -16.50 0.27 -8.43
CA ASN A 240 -15.85 1.49 -8.92
C ASN A 240 -16.16 1.74 -10.41
N VAL A 241 -16.42 0.69 -11.21
CA VAL A 241 -16.81 0.81 -12.63
C VAL A 241 -18.26 1.28 -12.75
N ALA A 242 -19.17 0.59 -12.05
CA ALA A 242 -20.62 0.82 -12.14
C ALA A 242 -21.07 2.16 -11.52
N ASN A 243 -20.26 2.76 -10.63
CA ASN A 243 -20.53 4.07 -10.04
C ASN A 243 -19.71 5.20 -10.67
N SER A 244 -19.29 5.05 -11.93
CA SER A 244 -18.61 6.10 -12.71
C SER A 244 -17.35 6.66 -12.05
N LYS A 245 -16.60 5.84 -11.29
CA LYS A 245 -15.27 6.23 -10.79
C LYS A 245 -14.12 5.77 -11.69
N LEU A 246 -14.38 4.83 -12.60
CA LEU A 246 -13.34 4.24 -13.47
C LEU A 246 -13.30 4.82 -14.89
N GLU A 247 -14.31 5.56 -15.34
CA GLU A 247 -14.15 6.43 -16.52
C GLU A 247 -13.27 7.64 -16.24
N ASP A 248 -12.95 7.92 -14.96
CA ASP A 248 -12.19 9.10 -14.52
C ASP A 248 -10.82 8.81 -13.86
N ASN A 249 -10.35 7.57 -13.67
CA ASN A 249 -8.93 7.35 -13.32
C ASN A 249 -8.45 5.88 -13.28
N PRO A 250 -7.56 5.45 -14.20
CA PRO A 250 -6.77 4.24 -14.05
C PRO A 250 -5.43 4.45 -13.31
N ALA A 251 -5.18 5.61 -12.69
CA ALA A 251 -3.95 5.85 -11.95
C ALA A 251 -3.97 5.13 -10.58
N PRO A 252 -2.90 4.40 -10.19
CA PRO A 252 -2.70 3.95 -8.81
C PRO A 252 -2.93 5.11 -7.82
N LYS A 253 -3.73 4.92 -6.76
CA LYS A 253 -4.11 5.97 -5.77
C LYS A 253 -2.94 6.78 -5.18
N ILE A 254 -1.71 6.26 -5.22
CA ILE A 254 -0.50 7.00 -4.87
C ILE A 254 -0.32 8.20 -5.81
N LEU A 255 -0.45 8.02 -7.12
CA LEU A 255 -0.31 9.08 -8.12
C LEU A 255 -1.42 10.12 -7.99
N GLU A 256 -2.66 9.69 -7.77
CA GLU A 256 -3.79 10.60 -7.55
C GLU A 256 -3.55 11.47 -6.30
N ARG A 257 -3.11 10.86 -5.20
CA ARG A 257 -2.88 11.59 -3.94
C ARG A 257 -1.66 12.50 -4.01
N THR A 258 -0.57 12.04 -4.62
CA THR A 258 0.60 12.90 -4.87
C THR A 258 0.24 14.06 -5.79
N SER A 259 -0.58 13.84 -6.82
CA SER A 259 -1.05 14.91 -7.73
C SER A 259 -1.90 15.95 -7.00
N ARG A 260 -2.89 15.50 -6.23
CA ARG A 260 -3.76 16.38 -5.44
C ARG A 260 -2.99 17.15 -4.38
N TRP A 261 -2.04 16.51 -3.71
CA TRP A 261 -1.22 17.19 -2.70
C TRP A 261 -0.32 18.25 -3.32
N LEU A 262 0.40 17.90 -4.39
CA LEU A 262 1.27 18.84 -5.12
C LEU A 262 0.47 20.07 -5.56
N LEU A 263 -0.74 19.87 -6.07
CA LEU A 263 -1.65 20.95 -6.44
C LEU A 263 -2.04 21.82 -5.22
N THR A 264 -2.53 21.18 -4.16
CA THR A 264 -3.22 21.88 -3.06
C THR A 264 -2.27 22.55 -2.09
N HIS A 265 -1.07 22.00 -1.89
CA HIS A 265 -0.12 22.51 -0.89
C HIS A 265 1.07 23.21 -1.53
N ILE A 266 1.65 22.64 -2.58
CA ILE A 266 2.86 23.19 -3.19
C ILE A 266 2.52 24.28 -4.20
N ILE A 267 1.77 23.96 -5.25
CA ILE A 267 1.45 24.93 -6.31
C ILE A 267 0.61 26.08 -5.75
N ARG A 268 -0.44 25.76 -4.98
CA ARG A 268 -1.27 26.78 -4.35
C ARG A 268 -0.48 27.59 -3.32
N GLY A 269 0.32 26.95 -2.47
CA GLY A 269 1.15 27.63 -1.47
C GLY A 269 2.18 28.58 -2.10
N MET A 270 2.82 28.18 -3.20
CA MET A 270 3.72 29.05 -3.96
C MET A 270 2.99 30.20 -4.63
N ARG A 271 1.79 29.95 -5.17
CA ARG A 271 0.97 31.01 -5.77
C ARG A 271 0.59 32.08 -4.75
N GLU A 272 0.31 31.68 -3.52
CA GLU A 272 -0.13 32.56 -2.43
C GLU A 272 1.05 33.27 -1.75
N ASN A 273 2.19 32.59 -1.56
CA ASN A 273 3.27 33.08 -0.71
C ASN A 273 4.60 33.35 -1.45
N GLU A 274 4.88 32.70 -2.57
CA GLU A 274 6.18 32.73 -3.28
C GLU A 274 6.03 32.78 -4.82
N PRO A 275 5.37 33.82 -5.38
CA PRO A 275 5.00 33.87 -6.80
C PRO A 275 6.21 33.90 -7.75
N ASN A 276 7.37 34.40 -7.29
CA ASN A 276 8.60 34.39 -8.06
C ASN A 276 9.12 32.98 -8.30
N LEU A 277 8.99 32.09 -7.31
CA LEU A 277 9.40 30.70 -7.42
C LEU A 277 8.47 29.91 -8.35
N LEU A 278 7.17 30.21 -8.30
CA LEU A 278 6.19 29.65 -9.24
C LEU A 278 6.51 30.07 -10.69
N ASN A 279 6.87 31.33 -10.91
CA ASN A 279 7.27 31.81 -12.24
C ASN A 279 8.54 31.11 -12.75
N LEU A 280 9.55 30.94 -11.90
CA LEU A 280 10.77 30.20 -12.24
C LEU A 280 10.47 28.72 -12.57
N PHE A 281 9.54 28.11 -11.84
CA PHE A 281 9.06 26.76 -12.15
C PHE A 281 8.41 26.69 -13.52
N LEU A 282 7.50 27.59 -13.83
CA LEU A 282 6.83 27.65 -15.13
C LEU A 282 7.80 27.94 -16.29
N GLN A 283 8.92 28.64 -16.03
CA GLN A 283 9.97 28.88 -17.02
C GLN A 283 10.87 27.67 -17.26
N LYS A 284 11.12 26.85 -16.24
CA LYS A 284 12.00 25.67 -16.35
C LYS A 284 11.29 24.38 -16.74
N ILE A 285 9.98 24.31 -16.53
CA ILE A 285 9.22 23.13 -16.89
C ILE A 285 9.02 23.07 -18.40
N GLN A 286 9.26 21.90 -19.00
CA GLN A 286 9.11 21.68 -20.43
C GLN A 286 7.68 21.22 -20.75
N PRO A 287 6.85 22.04 -21.42
CA PRO A 287 5.44 21.68 -21.69
C PRO A 287 5.30 20.41 -22.52
N GLU A 288 6.22 20.18 -23.45
CA GLU A 288 6.27 18.99 -24.30
C GLU A 288 6.44 17.70 -23.49
N ARG A 289 7.24 17.74 -22.41
CA ARG A 289 7.40 16.60 -21.47
C ARG A 289 6.15 16.33 -20.64
N LEU A 290 5.26 17.31 -20.51
CA LEU A 290 3.97 17.17 -19.86
C LEU A 290 2.87 16.71 -20.83
N GLY A 291 3.19 16.53 -22.12
CA GLY A 291 2.23 16.17 -23.16
C GLY A 291 1.42 17.35 -23.70
N PHE A 292 1.88 18.60 -23.49
CA PHE A 292 1.23 19.79 -24.03
C PHE A 292 1.90 20.23 -25.34
N GLU A 293 1.16 20.25 -26.43
CA GLU A 293 1.60 20.79 -27.73
C GLU A 293 1.11 22.24 -27.91
N ASN A 294 1.98 23.13 -28.41
CA ASN A 294 1.64 24.50 -28.83
C ASN A 294 1.00 25.40 -27.75
N ILE A 295 1.61 25.50 -26.57
CA ILE A 295 1.33 26.63 -25.67
C ILE A 295 2.18 27.80 -26.18
N GLY A 296 1.60 28.64 -27.05
CA GLY A 296 2.31 29.74 -27.71
C GLY A 296 3.08 30.65 -26.76
N GLU A 297 4.23 31.15 -27.23
CA GLU A 297 5.27 31.89 -26.47
C GLU A 297 4.84 33.26 -25.92
N ASP A 298 3.60 33.70 -26.16
CA ASP A 298 3.15 35.09 -25.95
C ASP A 298 2.40 35.34 -24.62
N ASP A 299 2.36 34.39 -23.67
CA ASP A 299 1.78 34.64 -22.32
C ASP A 299 2.86 35.02 -21.30
N PRO A 300 3.02 36.32 -20.94
CA PRO A 300 4.08 36.79 -20.05
C PRO A 300 3.98 36.28 -18.60
N MET A 301 2.91 35.56 -18.22
CA MET A 301 2.80 34.92 -16.90
C MET A 301 2.64 33.40 -16.95
N ASN A 302 2.75 32.74 -18.12
CA ASN A 302 2.56 31.29 -18.25
C ASN A 302 1.25 30.79 -17.57
N ARG A 303 0.20 31.62 -17.52
CA ARG A 303 -1.05 31.31 -16.80
C ARG A 303 -1.78 30.15 -17.46
N ARG A 304 -1.69 30.07 -18.78
CA ARG A 304 -2.25 28.96 -19.56
C ARG A 304 -1.56 27.63 -19.23
N LEU A 305 -0.23 27.62 -19.16
CA LEU A 305 0.55 26.45 -18.77
C LEU A 305 0.23 26.02 -17.33
N LEU A 306 0.18 26.98 -16.39
CA LEU A 306 -0.20 26.71 -15.01
C LEU A 306 -1.60 26.10 -14.91
N SER A 307 -2.58 26.65 -15.63
CA SER A 307 -3.96 26.15 -15.60
C SER A 307 -4.07 24.71 -16.14
N GLU A 308 -3.34 24.38 -17.20
CA GLU A 308 -3.30 23.01 -17.74
C GLU A 308 -2.57 22.04 -16.80
N ILE A 309 -1.51 22.48 -16.11
CA ILE A 309 -0.85 21.71 -15.05
C ILE A 309 -1.82 21.46 -13.89
N GLU A 310 -2.51 22.49 -13.40
CA GLU A 310 -3.48 22.39 -12.31
C GLU A 310 -4.63 21.44 -12.68
N LYS A 311 -5.17 21.56 -13.90
CA LYS A 311 -6.23 20.69 -14.41
C LYS A 311 -5.76 19.25 -14.55
N SER A 312 -4.54 19.03 -15.03
CA SER A 312 -3.94 17.69 -15.20
C SER A 312 -3.61 17.02 -13.85
N LEU A 313 -3.18 17.79 -12.85
CA LEU A 313 -3.00 17.32 -11.48
C LEU A 313 -4.33 17.01 -10.79
N LEU A 314 -5.34 17.87 -10.98
CA LEU A 314 -6.67 17.69 -10.41
C LEU A 314 -7.35 16.42 -10.95
N SER A 315 -7.18 16.15 -12.24
CA SER A 315 -7.66 14.94 -12.93
C SER A 315 -6.72 13.74 -12.80
N SER A 316 -5.54 13.91 -12.18
CA SER A 316 -4.51 12.86 -12.03
C SER A 316 -4.06 12.22 -13.35
N ASN A 317 -4.03 13.01 -14.42
CA ASN A 317 -3.62 12.57 -15.75
C ASN A 317 -2.11 12.32 -15.88
N TYR A 318 -1.32 12.76 -14.90
CA TYR A 318 0.13 12.57 -14.91
C TYR A 318 0.55 11.20 -14.41
N LYS A 319 1.37 10.53 -15.23
CA LYS A 319 2.07 9.29 -14.88
C LYS A 319 3.21 9.58 -13.88
N HIS A 320 3.71 8.53 -13.25
CA HIS A 320 4.73 8.60 -12.20
C HIS A 320 5.99 9.38 -12.62
N ASP A 321 6.50 9.10 -13.81
CA ASP A 321 7.66 9.76 -14.43
C ASP A 321 7.45 11.27 -14.61
N ILE A 322 6.23 11.68 -15.00
CA ILE A 322 5.88 13.09 -15.17
C ILE A 322 5.79 13.80 -13.80
N LEU A 323 5.19 13.16 -12.80
CA LEU A 323 5.15 13.70 -11.43
C LEU A 323 6.54 13.80 -10.81
N GLN A 324 7.39 12.79 -11.03
CA GLN A 324 8.78 12.80 -10.60
C GLN A 324 9.57 13.93 -11.26
N TYR A 325 9.32 14.20 -12.55
CA TYR A 325 9.93 15.34 -13.26
C TYR A 325 9.47 16.69 -12.71
N ILE A 326 8.17 16.87 -12.47
CA ILE A 326 7.63 18.08 -11.84
C ILE A 326 8.30 18.32 -10.48
N TRP A 327 8.39 17.27 -9.66
CA TRP A 327 9.04 17.31 -8.36
C TRP A 327 10.53 17.65 -8.43
N ALA A 328 11.28 16.98 -9.30
CA ALA A 328 12.70 17.23 -9.50
C ALA A 328 12.96 18.67 -9.94
N THR A 329 12.07 19.23 -10.76
CA THR A 329 12.14 20.62 -11.21
C THR A 329 11.93 21.60 -10.04
N PHE A 330 10.92 21.36 -9.19
CA PHE A 330 10.71 22.18 -7.98
C PHE A 330 11.88 22.12 -7.01
N ILE A 331 12.40 20.92 -6.72
CA ILE A 331 13.53 20.74 -5.80
C ILE A 331 14.79 21.39 -6.38
N GLY A 332 15.04 21.25 -7.68
CA GLY A 332 16.17 21.90 -8.35
C GLY A 332 16.13 23.42 -8.26
N ILE A 333 14.96 24.03 -8.51
CA ILE A 333 14.78 25.49 -8.39
C ILE A 333 14.97 25.96 -6.96
N ALA A 334 14.43 25.21 -6.00
CA ALA A 334 14.55 25.53 -4.58
C ALA A 334 16.00 25.37 -4.08
N HIS A 335 16.78 24.45 -4.66
CA HIS A 335 18.19 24.26 -4.31
C HIS A 335 19.08 25.36 -4.89
N GLU A 336 18.79 25.81 -6.13
CA GLU A 336 19.51 26.91 -6.78
C GLU A 336 19.24 28.29 -6.14
N ASN A 337 18.06 28.50 -5.52
CA ASN A 337 17.63 29.79 -4.96
C ASN A 337 17.80 29.90 -3.42
N ALA A 338 18.79 29.20 -2.85
CA ALA A 338 19.16 29.13 -1.43
C ALA A 338 18.41 28.06 -0.59
N ASN A 339 19.23 27.36 0.22
CA ASN A 339 18.92 26.15 0.99
C ASN A 339 17.63 26.16 1.83
N ASP A 340 17.07 27.33 2.16
CA ASP A 340 15.93 27.43 3.07
C ASP A 340 14.60 27.03 2.40
N VAL A 341 14.41 27.32 1.11
CA VAL A 341 13.16 26.94 0.41
C VAL A 341 13.12 25.44 0.10
N ALA A 342 14.23 24.85 -0.34
CA ALA A 342 14.31 23.41 -0.55
C ALA A 342 14.10 22.67 0.77
N LYS A 343 14.70 23.17 1.86
CA LYS A 343 14.50 22.63 3.20
C LYS A 343 13.06 22.79 3.66
N LYS A 344 12.42 23.94 3.44
CA LYS A 344 10.99 24.16 3.74
C LYS A 344 10.07 23.27 2.91
N LEU A 345 10.32 23.09 1.61
CA LEU A 345 9.51 22.19 0.77
C LEU A 345 9.69 20.73 1.15
N LEU A 346 10.90 20.32 1.53
CA LEU A 346 11.17 18.99 2.07
C LEU A 346 10.55 18.82 3.46
N VAL A 347 10.56 19.85 4.30
CA VAL A 347 9.88 19.88 5.60
C VAL A 347 8.37 19.83 5.41
N GLU A 348 7.77 20.58 4.51
CA GLU A 348 6.34 20.57 4.20
C GLU A 348 5.91 19.25 3.53
N LEU A 349 6.75 18.68 2.65
CA LEU A 349 6.54 17.34 2.12
C LEU A 349 6.64 16.29 3.24
N HIS A 350 7.61 16.43 4.12
CA HIS A 350 7.80 15.56 5.27
C HIS A 350 6.68 15.72 6.29
N GLU A 351 6.20 16.93 6.55
CA GLU A 351 5.05 17.25 7.42
C GLU A 351 3.74 16.86 6.77
N PHE A 352 3.61 16.88 5.45
CA PHE A 352 2.49 16.27 4.76
C PHE A 352 2.54 14.76 4.85
N VAL A 353 3.70 14.16 4.59
CA VAL A 353 3.88 12.71 4.72
C VAL A 353 3.61 12.31 6.18
N ILE A 354 4.13 13.05 7.15
CA ILE A 354 3.86 12.84 8.58
C ILE A 354 2.39 13.09 8.89
N SER A 355 1.78 14.23 8.56
CA SER A 355 0.37 14.52 8.89
C SER A 355 -0.58 13.54 8.19
N PHE A 356 -0.29 13.13 6.96
CA PHE A 356 -1.02 12.06 6.28
C PHE A 356 -0.84 10.70 6.97
N LEU A 357 0.31 10.46 7.60
CA LEU A 357 0.63 9.24 8.35
C LEU A 357 0.29 9.32 9.87
N SER A 358 -0.02 10.51 10.41
CA SER A 358 -0.20 10.77 11.85
C SER A 358 -1.53 11.41 12.21
N GLU A 359 -2.20 12.08 11.27
CA GLU A 359 -3.63 12.44 11.34
C GLU A 359 -4.49 11.29 10.76
N TYR A 360 -4.29 10.08 11.26
CA TYR A 360 -5.36 9.13 11.59
C TYR A 360 -4.73 8.07 12.55
N PRO A 361 -5.37 7.77 13.71
CA PRO A 361 -4.85 6.83 14.72
C PRO A 361 -4.71 5.36 14.30
#